data_AF-A0A7X8D6W5-F1
#
_entry.id   AF-A0A7X8D6W5-F1
#
_cell.length_a   1.000
_cell.length_b   1.000
_cell.length_c   1.000
_cell.angle_alpha   90.00
_cell.angle_beta   90.00
_cell.angle_gamma   90.00
#
_symmetry.space_group_name_H-M   'P 1'
#
loop_
_entity.id
_entity.type
_entity.pdbx_description
1 polymer ?
#
loop_
_entity_poly.entity_id
_entity_poly.type
_entity_poly.pdbx_seq_one_letter_code
_entity_poly.pdbx_strand_id
1 'polypeptide(L)'
;QHSVPDATHNCWAYKIGDEYRFNDDGEPGGTAGRPMLQAIEGQSCDRVVVLVIRWFGGVKLGTGGLVRAYGGVAASCLRLAPKSPIVPLQTVLCSCEYSDSDLVRSRFAQYQAQVLAEQFGATGVEWHLALPLDQVEAFEQAFTNLTRGQGFWSKQEQTDSQSLE
;
A
#
# COMPACT_ATOMS: atom_id res chain seq x y z
N GLN A 1 -12.72 10.51 -14.44
CA GLN A 1 -13.96 10.62 -13.63
C GLN A 1 -14.71 9.31 -13.80
N HIS A 2 -14.89 8.53 -12.73
CA HIS A 2 -15.64 7.26 -12.77
C HIS A 2 -17.00 7.48 -12.11
N SER A 3 -18.00 7.87 -12.91
CA SER A 3 -19.41 7.98 -12.53
C SER A 3 -20.27 7.83 -13.79
N VAL A 4 -21.52 7.43 -13.61
CA VAL A 4 -22.53 7.31 -14.67
C VAL A 4 -23.63 8.34 -14.38
N PRO A 5 -23.72 9.45 -15.13
CA PRO A 5 -24.59 10.58 -14.80
C PRO A 5 -26.10 10.27 -14.78
N ASP A 6 -26.52 9.28 -15.56
CA ASP A 6 -27.91 8.84 -15.70
C ASP A 6 -28.29 7.69 -14.75
N ALA A 7 -27.32 7.15 -14.00
CA ALA A 7 -27.61 6.22 -12.92
C ALA A 7 -28.34 6.93 -11.77
N THR A 8 -29.12 6.16 -11.00
CA THR A 8 -29.84 6.72 -9.85
C THR A 8 -28.87 7.16 -8.75
N HIS A 9 -27.84 6.35 -8.48
CA HIS A 9 -26.83 6.63 -7.48
C HIS A 9 -25.46 6.09 -7.91
N ASN A 10 -24.39 6.81 -7.54
CA ASN A 10 -22.97 6.51 -7.72
C ASN A 10 -22.28 6.52 -6.34
N CYS A 11 -22.71 5.63 -5.45
CA CYS A 11 -22.19 5.55 -4.09
C CYS A 11 -20.76 5.03 -4.09
N TRP A 12 -19.92 5.49 -3.16
CA TRP A 12 -18.54 5.05 -3.08
C TRP A 12 -18.00 5.00 -1.65
N ALA A 13 -16.90 4.28 -1.48
CA ALA A 13 -16.09 4.26 -0.26
C ALA A 13 -14.60 4.02 -0.61
N TYR A 14 -13.68 4.58 0.17
CA TYR A 14 -12.24 4.28 0.05
C TYR A 14 -11.56 4.17 1.41
N LYS A 15 -10.40 3.51 1.41
CA LYS A 15 -9.43 3.50 2.50
C LYS A 15 -8.01 3.59 1.95
N ILE A 16 -7.21 4.48 2.52
CA ILE A 16 -5.79 4.69 2.24
C ILE A 16 -5.08 4.95 3.58
N GLY A 17 -4.44 3.93 4.15
CA GLY A 17 -3.91 4.00 5.50
C GLY A 17 -5.00 4.35 6.52
N ASP A 18 -4.77 5.38 7.33
CA ASP A 18 -5.74 5.88 8.31
C ASP A 18 -6.82 6.76 7.69
N GLU A 19 -6.63 7.22 6.45
CA GLU A 19 -7.64 8.00 5.75
C GLU A 19 -8.72 7.09 5.16
N TYR A 20 -9.97 7.46 5.42
CA TYR A 20 -11.12 6.78 4.83
C TYR A 20 -12.26 7.76 4.62
N ARG A 21 -13.10 7.47 3.64
CA ARG A 21 -14.33 8.23 3.38
C ARG A 21 -15.35 7.38 2.65
N PHE A 22 -16.61 7.77 2.76
CA PHE A 22 -17.69 7.15 2.02
C PHE A 22 -18.77 8.17 1.67
N ASN A 23 -19.57 7.86 0.66
CA ASN A 23 -20.66 8.68 0.18
C ASN A 23 -21.83 7.81 -0.27
N ASP A 24 -23.02 8.13 0.22
CA ASP A 24 -24.27 7.43 -0.10
C ASP A 24 -24.96 7.95 -1.37
N ASP A 25 -24.49 9.04 -1.98
CA ASP A 25 -24.99 9.67 -3.21
C ASP A 25 -26.53 9.78 -3.28
N GLY A 26 -27.17 10.23 -2.20
CA GLY A 26 -28.63 10.40 -2.15
C GLY A 26 -29.42 9.16 -1.70
N GLU A 27 -28.77 8.02 -1.47
CA GLU A 27 -29.37 6.92 -0.69
C GLU A 27 -29.62 7.35 0.77
N PRO A 28 -30.50 6.65 1.50
CA PRO A 28 -30.66 6.87 2.93
C PRO A 28 -29.31 6.76 3.66
N GLY A 29 -29.04 7.70 4.57
CA GLY A 29 -27.73 7.85 5.21
C GLY A 29 -27.18 6.57 5.83
N GLY A 30 -25.96 6.20 5.46
CA GLY A 30 -25.23 5.03 5.93
C GLY A 30 -25.75 3.69 5.40
N THR A 31 -26.54 3.68 4.34
CA THR A 31 -27.06 2.43 3.72
C THR A 31 -26.27 1.95 2.51
N ALA A 32 -25.38 2.77 1.96
CA ALA A 32 -24.56 2.42 0.81
C ALA A 32 -23.06 2.54 1.13
N GLY A 33 -22.58 3.76 1.37
CA GLY A 33 -21.17 4.08 1.58
C GLY A 33 -20.54 3.32 2.75
N ARG A 34 -21.18 3.38 3.93
CA ARG A 34 -20.66 2.72 5.14
C ARG A 34 -20.56 1.19 4.99
N PRO A 35 -21.57 0.46 4.48
CA PRO A 35 -21.44 -0.97 4.18
C PRO A 35 -20.31 -1.32 3.21
N MET A 36 -20.02 -0.48 2.22
CA MET A 36 -18.89 -0.69 1.31
C MET A 36 -17.54 -0.49 2.02
N LEU A 37 -17.42 0.53 2.87
CA LEU A 37 -16.23 0.72 3.71
C LEU A 37 -16.01 -0.48 4.64
N GLN A 38 -17.06 -0.98 5.28
CA GLN A 38 -16.99 -2.18 6.12
C GLN A 38 -16.55 -3.41 5.32
N ALA A 39 -16.91 -3.51 4.04
CA ALA A 39 -16.44 -4.60 3.17
C ALA A 39 -14.94 -4.49 2.84
N ILE A 40 -14.41 -3.27 2.68
CA ILE A 40 -12.97 -3.00 2.52
C ILE A 40 -12.22 -3.43 3.79
N GLU A 41 -12.65 -2.94 4.95
CA GLU A 41 -12.02 -3.21 6.25
C GLU A 41 -12.12 -4.69 6.65
N GLY A 42 -13.29 -5.30 6.46
CA GLY A 42 -13.54 -6.71 6.79
C GLY A 42 -12.73 -7.71 5.95
N GLN A 43 -12.15 -7.26 4.83
CA GLN A 43 -11.22 -8.05 4.01
C GLN A 43 -9.77 -7.55 4.12
N SER A 44 -9.47 -6.69 5.10
CA SER A 44 -8.14 -6.11 5.35
C SER A 44 -7.51 -5.50 4.10
N CYS A 45 -8.35 -4.92 3.23
CA CYS A 45 -7.90 -4.22 2.04
C CYS A 45 -7.55 -2.77 2.41
N ASP A 46 -6.47 -2.25 1.82
CA ASP A 46 -6.03 -0.86 1.96
C ASP A 46 -5.52 -0.35 0.61
N ARG A 47 -5.44 0.98 0.45
CA ARG A 47 -5.17 1.66 -0.83
C ARG A 47 -6.17 1.27 -1.92
N VAL A 48 -7.46 1.23 -1.55
CA VAL A 48 -8.56 0.77 -2.41
C VAL A 48 -9.72 1.77 -2.37
N VAL A 49 -10.36 1.94 -3.53
CA VAL A 49 -11.66 2.61 -3.69
C VAL A 49 -12.66 1.63 -4.29
N VAL A 50 -13.90 1.68 -3.80
CA VAL A 50 -15.04 0.93 -4.33
C VAL A 50 -16.11 1.93 -4.74
N LEU A 51 -16.61 1.79 -5.97
CA LEU A 51 -17.74 2.52 -6.53
C LEU A 51 -18.83 1.52 -6.89
N VAL A 52 -20.06 1.76 -6.43
CA VAL A 52 -21.23 0.99 -6.83
C VAL A 52 -22.21 1.92 -7.51
N ILE A 53 -22.49 1.62 -8.78
CA ILE A 53 -23.44 2.33 -9.62
C ILE A 53 -24.77 1.60 -9.53
N ARG A 54 -25.81 2.29 -9.07
CA ARG A 54 -27.14 1.71 -8.88
C ARG A 54 -28.16 2.40 -9.77
N TRP A 55 -28.96 1.56 -10.42
CA TRP A 55 -30.15 1.94 -11.18
C TRP A 55 -31.40 1.51 -10.40
N PHE A 56 -32.36 2.41 -10.20
CA PHE A 56 -33.61 2.08 -9.53
C PHE A 56 -34.46 1.13 -10.40
N GLY A 57 -34.66 -0.09 -9.92
CA GLY A 57 -35.40 -1.14 -10.63
C GLY A 57 -36.91 -1.17 -10.39
N GLY A 58 -37.52 -0.09 -9.88
CA GLY A 58 -38.97 -0.02 -9.64
C GLY A 58 -39.45 -0.55 -8.28
N VAL A 59 -38.61 -1.26 -7.52
CA VAL A 59 -38.95 -1.81 -6.20
C VAL A 59 -38.00 -1.30 -5.12
N LYS A 60 -38.54 -0.83 -3.99
CA LYS A 60 -37.75 -0.38 -2.84
C LYS A 60 -37.24 -1.56 -2.02
N LEU A 61 -35.94 -1.57 -1.72
CA LEU A 61 -35.28 -2.63 -0.95
C LEU A 61 -35.40 -2.46 0.57
N GLY A 62 -35.74 -1.24 1.03
CA GLY A 62 -35.66 -0.86 2.44
C GLY A 62 -34.20 -0.79 2.95
N THR A 63 -34.01 -0.21 4.14
CA THR A 63 -32.69 0.04 4.74
C THR A 63 -31.82 -1.23 4.80
N GLY A 64 -32.36 -2.33 5.33
CA GLY A 64 -31.62 -3.60 5.44
C GLY A 64 -31.36 -4.28 4.10
N GLY A 65 -32.17 -4.01 3.08
CA GLY A 65 -31.92 -4.49 1.72
C GLY A 65 -30.80 -3.73 1.03
N LEU A 66 -30.76 -2.39 1.17
CA LEU A 66 -29.70 -1.53 0.65
C LEU A 66 -28.34 -1.87 1.27
N VAL A 67 -28.28 -1.99 2.60
CA VAL A 67 -27.06 -2.36 3.32
C VAL A 67 -26.47 -3.67 2.80
N ARG A 68 -27.31 -4.69 2.61
CA ARG A 68 -26.88 -5.99 2.07
C ARG A 68 -26.47 -5.90 0.61
N ALA A 69 -27.17 -5.10 -0.20
CA ALA A 69 -26.85 -4.94 -1.62
C ALA A 69 -25.48 -4.27 -1.82
N TYR A 70 -25.28 -3.09 -1.23
CA TYR A 70 -24.03 -2.34 -1.40
C TYR A 70 -22.83 -3.05 -0.76
N GLY A 71 -22.96 -3.46 0.50
CA GLY A 71 -21.89 -4.19 1.19
C GLY A 71 -21.59 -5.54 0.54
N GLY A 72 -22.62 -6.27 0.11
CA GLY A 72 -22.47 -7.58 -0.52
C GLY A 72 -21.80 -7.53 -1.89
N VAL A 73 -22.20 -6.57 -2.75
CA VAL A 73 -21.57 -6.39 -4.06
C VAL A 73 -20.12 -5.93 -3.89
N ALA A 74 -19.85 -4.95 -3.04
CA ALA A 74 -18.49 -4.51 -2.74
C ALA A 74 -17.62 -5.66 -2.23
N ALA A 75 -18.13 -6.44 -1.28
CA ALA A 75 -17.40 -7.59 -0.74
C ALA A 75 -17.11 -8.66 -1.81
N SER A 76 -18.05 -8.91 -2.72
CA SER A 76 -17.87 -9.85 -3.82
C SER A 76 -16.80 -9.37 -4.80
N CYS A 77 -16.87 -8.10 -5.22
CA CYS A 77 -15.87 -7.48 -6.10
C CYS A 77 -14.47 -7.54 -5.50
N LEU A 78 -14.33 -7.15 -4.22
CA LEU A 78 -13.06 -7.20 -3.51
C LEU A 78 -12.51 -8.63 -3.43
N ARG A 79 -13.36 -9.63 -3.20
CA ARG A 79 -12.94 -11.04 -3.12
C ARG A 79 -12.39 -11.54 -4.44
N LEU A 80 -13.07 -11.22 -5.54
CA LEU A 80 -12.73 -11.67 -6.90
C LEU A 80 -11.57 -10.90 -7.53
N ALA A 81 -11.31 -9.67 -7.09
CA ALA A 81 -10.21 -8.87 -7.60
C ALA A 81 -8.84 -9.50 -7.25
N PRO A 82 -7.86 -9.49 -8.17
CA PRO A 82 -6.48 -9.84 -7.83
C PRO A 82 -5.96 -8.88 -6.76
N LYS A 83 -5.22 -9.41 -5.78
CA LYS A 83 -4.68 -8.66 -4.64
C LYS A 83 -3.17 -8.85 -4.57
N SER A 84 -2.47 -7.80 -4.19
CA SER A 84 -1.05 -7.82 -3.87
C SER A 84 -0.88 -7.38 -2.42
N PRO A 85 0.07 -7.95 -1.66
CA PRO A 85 0.41 -7.42 -0.36
C PRO A 85 0.92 -5.99 -0.49
N ILE A 86 0.56 -5.16 0.50
CA ILE A 86 1.19 -3.86 0.72
C ILE A 86 2.36 -4.13 1.66
N VAL A 87 3.57 -4.12 1.11
CA VAL A 87 4.80 -4.33 1.89
C VAL A 87 5.38 -2.95 2.23
N PRO A 88 5.40 -2.56 3.51
CA PRO A 88 6.03 -1.31 3.90
C PRO A 88 7.55 -1.40 3.72
N LEU A 89 8.13 -0.37 3.13
CA LEU A 89 9.56 -0.30 2.80
C LEU A 89 10.26 0.75 3.66
N GLN A 90 11.48 0.46 4.08
CA GLN A 90 12.40 1.37 4.73
C GLN A 90 13.54 1.69 3.78
N THR A 91 13.83 2.98 3.62
CA THR A 91 15.03 3.42 2.90
C THR A 91 16.24 3.35 3.82
N VAL A 92 17.31 2.72 3.35
CA VAL A 92 18.59 2.62 4.04
C VAL A 92 19.69 3.17 3.14
N LEU A 93 20.61 3.90 3.75
CA LEU A 93 21.89 4.27 3.17
C LEU A 93 22.97 3.34 3.72
N CYS A 94 23.71 2.66 2.85
CA CYS A 94 24.85 1.85 3.27
C CYS A 94 26.02 1.98 2.30
N SER A 95 27.25 1.99 2.82
CA SER A 95 28.45 2.05 1.98
C SER A 95 29.57 1.17 2.51
N CYS A 96 30.37 0.62 1.61
CA CYS A 96 31.49 -0.25 1.94
C CYS A 96 32.61 -0.12 0.91
N GLU A 97 33.80 -0.63 1.25
CA GLU A 97 34.92 -0.69 0.32
C GLU A 97 34.66 -1.67 -0.82
N TYR A 98 35.37 -1.48 -1.94
CA TYR A 98 35.24 -2.37 -3.11
C TYR A 98 35.50 -3.85 -2.78
N SER A 99 36.39 -4.13 -1.81
CA SER A 99 36.70 -5.49 -1.37
C SER A 99 35.51 -6.26 -0.83
N ASP A 100 34.52 -5.57 -0.26
CA ASP A 100 33.32 -6.18 0.33
C ASP A 100 32.09 -6.03 -0.58
N SER A 101 32.18 -5.20 -1.62
CA SER A 101 31.03 -4.74 -2.40
C SER A 101 30.27 -5.87 -3.12
N ASP A 102 30.98 -6.78 -3.79
CA ASP A 102 30.36 -7.94 -4.46
C ASP A 102 29.67 -8.88 -3.47
N LEU A 103 30.27 -9.06 -2.29
CA LEU A 103 29.74 -9.91 -1.25
C LEU A 103 28.45 -9.32 -0.65
N VAL A 104 28.43 -8.02 -0.38
CA VAL A 104 27.23 -7.30 0.06
C VAL A 104 26.14 -7.36 -1.01
N ARG A 105 26.47 -7.04 -2.27
CA ARG A 105 25.52 -7.06 -3.39
C ARG A 105 24.90 -8.44 -3.60
N SER A 106 25.67 -9.51 -3.39
CA SER A 106 25.18 -10.89 -3.49
C SER A 106 24.04 -11.22 -2.51
N ARG A 107 23.86 -10.43 -1.45
CA ARG A 107 22.79 -10.62 -0.46
C ARG A 107 21.51 -9.86 -0.78
N PHE A 108 21.51 -8.89 -1.69
CA PHE A 108 20.34 -8.05 -1.94
C PHE A 108 19.07 -8.85 -2.25
N ALA A 109 19.18 -9.87 -3.12
CA ALA A 109 18.04 -10.71 -3.48
C ALA A 109 17.46 -11.49 -2.28
N GLN A 110 18.32 -11.99 -1.38
CA GLN A 110 17.90 -12.72 -0.18
C GLN A 110 17.07 -11.84 0.76
N TYR A 111 17.41 -10.55 0.84
CA TYR A 111 16.72 -9.59 1.70
C TYR A 111 15.70 -8.72 0.96
N GLN A 112 15.41 -9.04 -0.31
CA GLN A 112 14.51 -8.28 -1.17
C GLN A 112 14.87 -6.79 -1.26
N ALA A 113 16.16 -6.47 -1.16
CA ALA A 113 16.66 -5.12 -1.27
C ALA A 113 16.50 -4.62 -2.71
N GLN A 114 15.85 -3.47 -2.87
CA GLN A 114 15.75 -2.77 -4.14
C GLN A 114 16.78 -1.63 -4.15
N VAL A 115 17.63 -1.59 -5.17
CA VAL A 115 18.60 -0.51 -5.32
C VAL A 115 17.88 0.71 -5.90
N LEU A 116 17.72 1.75 -5.09
CA LEU A 116 17.16 3.04 -5.50
C LEU A 116 18.23 3.92 -6.16
N ALA A 117 19.45 3.88 -5.62
CA ALA A 117 20.61 4.55 -6.18
C ALA A 117 21.90 3.81 -5.80
N GLU A 118 22.92 3.96 -6.64
CA GLU A 118 24.26 3.39 -6.46
C GLU A 118 25.28 4.44 -6.88
N GLN A 119 26.24 4.75 -6.01
CA GLN A 119 27.32 5.70 -6.27
C GLN A 119 28.67 5.05 -6.05
N PHE A 120 29.56 5.23 -7.02
CA PHE A 120 30.93 4.72 -6.99
C PHE A 120 31.88 5.84 -6.56
N GLY A 121 32.51 5.66 -5.41
CA GLY A 121 33.52 6.57 -4.87
C GLY A 121 34.95 6.14 -5.23
N ALA A 122 35.92 6.85 -4.66
CA ALA A 122 37.34 6.55 -4.86
C ALA A 122 37.77 5.19 -4.28
N THR A 123 37.17 4.77 -3.17
CA THR A 123 37.59 3.57 -2.42
C THR A 123 36.47 2.55 -2.19
N GLY A 124 35.23 2.87 -2.59
CA GLY A 124 34.09 2.01 -2.30
C GLY A 124 32.81 2.39 -3.03
N VAL A 125 31.71 1.76 -2.62
CA VAL A 125 30.38 1.92 -3.18
C VAL A 125 29.42 2.35 -2.08
N GLU A 126 28.52 3.27 -2.42
CA GLU A 126 27.36 3.64 -1.62
C GLU A 126 26.07 3.19 -2.31
N TRP A 127 25.13 2.68 -1.54
CA TRP A 127 23.81 2.27 -1.98
C TRP A 127 22.73 2.95 -1.17
N HIS A 128 21.71 3.42 -1.89
CA HIS A 128 20.40 3.72 -1.34
C HIS A 128 19.51 2.53 -1.63
N LEU A 129 19.07 1.83 -0.59
CA LEU A 129 18.28 0.62 -0.70
C LEU A 129 16.87 0.83 -0.13
N ALA A 130 15.85 0.32 -0.81
CA ALA A 130 14.55 0.09 -0.19
C ALA A 130 14.46 -1.38 0.24
N LEU A 131 14.20 -1.61 1.52
CA LEU A 131 14.08 -2.93 2.12
C LEU A 131 12.68 -3.10 2.73
N PRO A 132 12.06 -4.28 2.66
CA PRO A 132 10.91 -4.60 3.49
C PRO A 132 11.23 -4.34 4.97
N LEU A 133 10.30 -3.72 5.71
CA LEU A 133 10.53 -3.36 7.11
C LEU A 133 10.99 -4.54 7.98
N ASP A 134 10.44 -5.72 7.73
CA ASP A 134 10.77 -6.97 8.43
C ASP A 134 12.18 -7.51 8.08
N GLN A 135 12.79 -7.05 7.00
CA GLN A 135 14.13 -7.45 6.57
C GLN A 135 15.24 -6.49 7.00
N VAL A 136 14.90 -5.29 7.49
CA VAL A 136 15.88 -4.22 7.78
C VAL A 136 16.92 -4.67 8.81
N GLU A 137 16.48 -5.15 9.98
CA GLU A 137 17.40 -5.53 11.07
C GLU A 137 18.26 -6.74 10.67
N ALA A 138 17.67 -7.71 9.98
CA ALA A 138 18.38 -8.89 9.52
C ALA A 138 19.45 -8.53 8.47
N PHE A 139 19.16 -7.58 7.57
CA PHE A 139 20.13 -7.10 6.60
C PHE A 139 21.21 -6.22 7.23
N GLU A 140 20.87 -5.37 8.21
CA GLU A 140 21.83 -4.56 8.99
C GLU A 140 22.90 -5.44 9.66
N GLN A 141 22.47 -6.52 10.33
CA GLN A 141 23.38 -7.46 10.97
C GLN A 141 24.25 -8.20 9.94
N ALA A 142 23.67 -8.62 8.82
CA ALA A 142 24.41 -9.26 7.74
C ALA A 142 25.45 -8.31 7.15
N PHE A 143 25.05 -7.08 6.81
CA PHE A 143 25.92 -6.04 6.28
C PHE A 143 27.09 -5.75 7.21
N THR A 144 26.82 -5.58 8.51
CA THR A 144 27.85 -5.36 9.53
C THR A 144 28.86 -6.52 9.56
N ASN A 145 28.38 -7.77 9.51
CA ASN A 145 29.25 -8.95 9.51
C ASN A 145 30.09 -9.03 8.22
N LEU A 146 29.49 -8.79 7.06
CA LEU A 146 30.15 -8.87 5.76
C LEU A 146 31.26 -7.83 5.62
N THR A 147 31.04 -6.63 6.14
CA THR A 147 32.01 -5.52 6.14
C THR A 147 32.94 -5.52 7.35
N ARG A 148 32.84 -6.53 8.22
CA ARG A 148 33.59 -6.63 9.49
C ARG A 148 33.45 -5.36 10.36
N GLY A 149 32.29 -4.71 10.29
CA GLY A 149 31.97 -3.47 10.98
C GLY A 149 32.62 -2.20 10.42
N GLN A 150 33.28 -2.27 9.25
CA GLN A 150 33.91 -1.11 8.61
C GLN A 150 32.96 -0.36 7.66
N GLY A 151 31.85 -1.00 7.25
CA GLY A 151 30.84 -0.38 6.41
C GLY A 151 30.00 0.65 7.17
N PHE A 152 29.55 1.68 6.47
CA PHE A 152 28.59 2.64 6.99
C PHE A 152 27.16 2.14 6.75
N TRP A 153 26.29 2.35 7.73
CA TRP A 153 24.87 2.01 7.67
C TRP A 153 24.03 3.09 8.36
N SER A 154 22.93 3.49 7.73
CA SER A 154 21.99 4.45 8.29
C SER A 154 20.58 4.23 7.75
N LYS A 155 19.59 4.10 8.64
CA LYS A 155 18.17 4.14 8.28
C LYS A 155 17.81 5.60 8.00
N GLN A 156 17.24 5.88 6.83
CA GLN A 156 16.76 7.22 6.52
C GLN A 156 15.39 7.43 7.17
N GLU A 157 15.20 8.53 7.89
CA GLU A 157 13.87 8.89 8.35
C GLU A 157 12.97 9.10 7.13
N GLN A 158 11.77 8.53 7.19
CA GLN A 158 10.75 8.69 6.18
C GLN A 158 10.31 10.16 6.24
N THR A 159 11.00 11.03 5.52
CA THR A 159 10.50 12.38 5.30
C THR A 159 9.29 12.20 4.40
N ASP A 160 8.09 12.43 4.93
CA ASP A 160 6.83 12.48 4.18
C ASP A 160 6.93 13.55 3.09
N SER A 161 7.63 13.23 2.01
CA SER A 161 7.58 13.93 0.76
C SER A 161 6.34 13.40 0.06
N GLN A 162 5.19 14.00 0.37
CA GLN A 162 4.15 14.39 -0.57
C GLN A 162 3.00 15.07 0.17
N SER A 163 3.25 16.32 0.58
CA SER A 163 2.29 17.38 0.27
C SER A 163 2.18 17.43 -1.26
N LEU A 164 1.22 16.72 -1.84
CA LEU A 164 0.80 16.97 -3.22
C LEU A 164 -0.41 17.87 -3.16
N GLU A 165 -0.21 19.07 -3.70
CA GLU A 165 -1.24 20.05 -4.07
C GLU A 165 -2.33 19.45 -4.98
#